data_AF-A0A1Y0LG75-F1
#
_entry.id   AF-A0A1Y0LG75-F1
#
_cell.length_a   1.000
_cell.length_b   1.000
_cell.length_c   1.000
_cell.angle_alpha   90.00
_cell.angle_beta   90.00
_cell.angle_gamma   90.00
#
_symmetry.space_group_name_H-M   'P 1'
#
loop_
_entity.id
_entity.type
_entity.pdbx_description
1 polymer ?
#
loop_
_entity_poly.entity_id
_entity_poly.type
_entity_poly.pdbx_seq_one_letter_code
_entity_poly.pdbx_strand_id
1 'polypeptide(L)'
;MAVPDKYGLNEQSEHTVSYERAAKFVAGYVDSSLAGKRDIFLRILCAYLFGNNDFHLRNIGLLYSPQGRVSIAPVYDFVSVVPYPSSFTEVLALPLLEPEERNQGIARGLDSYLGEYTGYDFIELAEGMGIKPRLAEKYITSVTVQRDRILSIIESSYMRNQHKSDISAYIRRRVTLLNTFTLD
;
A
#
# COMPACT_ATOMS: atom_id res chain seq x y z
N MET A 1 -10.53 -10.56 -19.16
CA MET A 1 -9.48 -10.30 -18.16
C MET A 1 -9.61 -11.38 -17.08
N ALA A 2 -8.64 -12.29 -17.00
CA ALA A 2 -8.63 -13.42 -16.09
C ALA A 2 -8.38 -12.97 -14.63
N VAL A 3 -8.55 -13.86 -13.65
CA VAL A 3 -8.26 -13.55 -12.24
C VAL A 3 -6.78 -13.17 -12.02
N PRO A 4 -5.77 -13.84 -12.62
CA PRO A 4 -4.36 -13.50 -12.42
C PRO A 4 -3.99 -12.08 -12.86
N ASP A 5 -4.63 -11.56 -13.92
CA ASP A 5 -4.39 -10.23 -14.46
C ASP A 5 -4.57 -9.12 -13.41
N LYS A 6 -5.46 -9.30 -12.43
CA LYS A 6 -5.72 -8.28 -11.40
C LYS A 6 -4.52 -8.10 -10.46
N TYR A 7 -3.74 -9.15 -10.25
CA TYR A 7 -2.52 -9.16 -9.44
C TYR A 7 -1.24 -8.94 -10.27
N GLY A 8 -1.37 -8.55 -11.54
CA GLY A 8 -0.23 -8.33 -12.42
C GLY A 8 0.58 -9.59 -12.73
N LEU A 9 -0.05 -10.77 -12.64
CA LEU A 9 0.62 -12.05 -12.87
C LEU A 9 0.71 -12.36 -14.37
N ASN A 10 1.82 -12.94 -14.80
CA ASN A 10 1.95 -13.57 -16.12
C ASN A 10 1.46 -15.03 -16.10
N GLU A 11 1.54 -15.71 -17.25
CA GLU A 11 1.16 -17.12 -17.39
C GLU A 11 1.98 -18.07 -16.49
N GLN A 12 3.20 -17.68 -16.12
CA GLN A 12 4.05 -18.41 -15.17
C GLN A 12 3.75 -18.09 -13.70
N SER A 13 2.71 -17.31 -13.39
CA SER A 13 2.37 -16.86 -12.03
C SER A 13 3.47 -16.00 -11.38
N GLU A 14 4.24 -15.27 -12.18
CA GLU A 14 5.21 -14.29 -11.70
C GLU A 14 4.57 -12.89 -11.68
N HIS A 15 4.80 -12.12 -10.62
CA HIS A 15 4.35 -10.73 -10.56
C HIS A 15 5.15 -9.87 -11.53
N THR A 16 4.50 -9.37 -12.58
CA THR A 16 5.10 -8.49 -13.59
C THR A 16 4.76 -7.01 -13.39
N VAL A 17 3.95 -6.69 -12.38
CA VAL A 17 3.56 -5.33 -12.05
C VAL A 17 3.62 -5.13 -10.53
N SER A 18 4.48 -4.23 -10.08
CA SER A 18 4.52 -3.76 -8.69
C SER A 18 3.61 -2.55 -8.47
N TYR A 19 3.39 -2.18 -7.20
CA TYR A 19 2.76 -0.90 -6.87
C TYR A 19 3.57 0.29 -7.37
N GLU A 20 4.90 0.23 -7.31
CA GLU A 20 5.76 1.28 -7.87
C GLU A 20 5.48 1.49 -9.36
N ARG A 21 5.40 0.41 -10.16
CA ARG A 21 5.05 0.49 -11.58
C ARG A 21 3.65 1.07 -11.78
N ALA A 22 2.66 0.59 -11.04
CA ALA A 22 1.29 1.09 -11.13
C ALA A 22 1.21 2.58 -10.75
N ALA A 23 1.91 3.01 -9.71
CA ALA A 23 1.94 4.39 -9.27
C ALA A 23 2.69 5.31 -10.25
N LYS A 24 3.78 4.84 -10.87
CA LYS A 24 4.47 5.55 -11.97
C LYS A 24 3.53 5.75 -13.16
N PHE A 25 2.76 4.72 -13.53
CA PHE A 25 1.75 4.83 -14.59
C PHE A 25 0.69 5.89 -14.24
N VAL A 26 0.10 5.82 -13.05
CA VAL A 26 -0.90 6.80 -12.59
C VAL A 26 -0.32 8.22 -12.58
N ALA A 27 0.89 8.41 -12.03
CA ALA A 27 1.54 9.72 -12.00
C ALA A 27 1.87 10.25 -13.41
N GLY A 28 2.22 9.39 -14.36
CA GLY A 28 2.54 9.78 -15.74
C GLY A 28 1.31 10.13 -16.59
N TYR A 29 0.20 9.42 -16.40
CA TYR A 29 -0.97 9.51 -17.27
C TYR A 29 -2.17 10.24 -16.66
N VAL A 30 -2.23 10.40 -15.34
CA VAL A 30 -3.40 10.94 -14.63
C VAL A 30 -3.07 12.30 -14.02
N ASP A 31 -2.11 12.33 -13.10
CA ASP A 31 -1.70 13.56 -12.41
C ASP A 31 -0.25 13.46 -11.93
N SER A 32 0.64 14.19 -12.62
CA SER A 32 2.08 14.21 -12.32
C SER A 32 2.46 15.18 -11.19
N SER A 33 1.49 15.93 -10.65
CA SER A 33 1.72 16.84 -9.54
C SER A 33 2.14 16.07 -8.27
N LEU A 34 2.78 16.79 -7.34
CA LEU A 34 3.08 16.22 -6.02
C LEU A 34 1.80 15.78 -5.27
N ALA A 35 0.67 16.43 -5.53
CA ALA A 35 -0.61 16.04 -4.93
C ALA A 35 -1.11 14.70 -5.46
N GLY A 36 -1.06 14.48 -6.78
CA GLY A 36 -1.44 13.21 -7.42
C GLY A 36 -0.54 12.05 -6.99
N LYS A 37 0.79 12.27 -6.98
CA LYS A 37 1.75 11.29 -6.48
C LYS A 37 1.53 10.94 -5.00
N ARG A 38 1.26 11.95 -4.17
CA ARG A 38 0.94 11.76 -2.75
C ARG A 38 -0.34 10.94 -2.58
N ASP A 39 -1.39 11.18 -3.38
CA ASP A 39 -2.66 10.45 -3.27
C ASP A 39 -2.45 8.95 -3.48
N ILE A 40 -1.82 8.54 -4.59
CA ILE A 40 -1.59 7.11 -4.85
C ILE A 40 -0.62 6.48 -3.83
N PHE A 41 0.44 7.20 -3.44
CA PHE A 41 1.36 6.77 -2.39
C PHE A 41 0.63 6.46 -1.07
N LEU A 42 -0.23 7.37 -0.61
CA LEU A 42 -0.96 7.19 0.65
C LEU A 42 -1.99 6.06 0.57
N ARG A 43 -2.57 5.78 -0.60
CA ARG A 43 -3.47 4.62 -0.77
C ARG A 43 -2.72 3.30 -0.57
N ILE A 44 -1.53 3.17 -1.16
CA ILE A 44 -0.67 1.98 -1.01
C ILE A 44 -0.18 1.84 0.43
N LEU A 45 0.29 2.94 1.05
CA LEU A 45 0.70 2.98 2.46
C LEU A 45 -0.43 2.53 3.39
N CYS A 46 -1.65 3.04 3.17
CA CYS A 46 -2.81 2.67 3.96
C CYS A 46 -3.23 1.21 3.74
N ALA A 47 -3.01 0.64 2.55
CA ALA A 47 -3.35 -0.76 2.28
C ALA A 47 -2.49 -1.68 3.16
N TYR A 48 -1.20 -1.36 3.26
CA TYR A 48 -0.29 -2.03 4.18
C TYR A 48 -0.66 -1.82 5.66
N LEU A 49 -0.89 -0.57 6.05
CA LEU A 49 -1.23 -0.19 7.43
C LEU A 49 -2.49 -0.88 7.94
N PHE A 50 -3.51 -1.03 7.09
CA PHE A 50 -4.80 -1.62 7.46
C PHE A 50 -4.90 -3.13 7.16
N GLY A 51 -3.86 -3.74 6.60
CA GLY A 51 -3.84 -5.18 6.33
C GLY A 51 -4.82 -5.56 5.23
N ASN A 52 -4.83 -4.76 4.17
CA ASN A 52 -5.52 -5.06 2.94
C ASN A 52 -4.56 -5.78 1.98
N ASN A 53 -4.55 -7.12 2.04
CA ASN A 53 -3.78 -7.97 1.13
C ASN A 53 -4.46 -8.19 -0.23
N ASP A 54 -5.57 -7.49 -0.52
CA ASP A 54 -6.30 -7.59 -1.79
C ASP A 54 -6.44 -6.23 -2.53
N PHE A 55 -5.64 -5.22 -2.17
CA PHE A 55 -5.60 -3.93 -2.87
C PHE A 55 -4.91 -4.02 -4.25
N HIS A 56 -5.48 -4.77 -5.17
CA HIS A 56 -4.88 -5.09 -6.46
C HIS A 56 -5.17 -4.03 -7.55
N LEU A 57 -4.67 -4.23 -8.78
CA LEU A 57 -4.75 -3.23 -9.87
C LEU A 57 -6.19 -2.77 -10.18
N ARG A 58 -7.18 -3.65 -10.00
CA ARG A 58 -8.60 -3.32 -10.23
C ARG A 58 -9.22 -2.45 -9.14
N ASN A 59 -8.54 -2.20 -8.02
CA ASN A 59 -8.99 -1.23 -7.01
C ASN A 59 -8.46 0.18 -7.29
N ILE A 60 -7.64 0.36 -8.33
CA ILE A 60 -7.14 1.65 -8.80
C ILE A 60 -7.94 2.05 -10.03
N GLY A 61 -9.15 2.57 -9.81
CA GLY A 61 -10.03 3.03 -10.88
C GLY A 61 -9.62 4.38 -11.44
N LEU A 62 -9.84 4.60 -12.74
CA LEU A 62 -9.67 5.90 -13.40
C LEU A 62 -11.04 6.42 -13.86
N LEU A 63 -11.30 7.69 -13.60
CA LEU A 63 -12.49 8.40 -14.06
C LEU A 63 -12.10 9.29 -15.23
N TYR A 64 -12.91 9.24 -16.29
CA TYR A 64 -12.80 10.09 -17.46
C TYR A 64 -13.96 11.09 -17.43
N SER A 65 -13.66 12.38 -17.32
CA SER A 65 -14.69 13.40 -17.46
C SER A 65 -15.07 13.59 -18.93
N PRO A 66 -16.28 14.10 -19.23
CA PRO A 66 -16.66 14.45 -20.60
C PRO A 66 -15.69 15.44 -21.29
N GLN A 67 -14.94 16.22 -20.51
CA GLN A 67 -13.93 17.17 -20.98
C GLN A 67 -12.54 16.54 -21.18
N GLY A 68 -12.43 15.21 -21.07
CA GLY A 68 -11.18 14.48 -21.25
C GLY A 68 -10.22 14.54 -20.06
N ARG A 69 -10.64 15.11 -18.92
CA ARG A 69 -9.82 15.08 -17.69
C ARG A 69 -9.85 13.68 -17.10
N VAL A 70 -8.67 13.13 -16.82
CA VAL A 70 -8.51 11.86 -16.10
C VAL A 70 -8.26 12.16 -14.62
N SER A 71 -8.86 11.39 -13.73
CA SER A 71 -8.56 11.40 -12.30
C SER A 71 -8.63 10.00 -11.71
N ILE A 72 -7.95 9.76 -10.60
CA ILE A 72 -8.15 8.51 -9.85
C ILE A 72 -9.56 8.54 -9.26
N ALA A 73 -10.28 7.43 -9.35
CA ALA A 73 -11.56 7.25 -8.68
C ALA A 73 -11.39 7.38 -7.15
N PRO A 74 -12.46 7.74 -6.41
CA PRO A 74 -12.48 7.60 -4.95
C PRO A 74 -12.07 6.18 -4.54
N VAL A 75 -11.56 6.01 -3.32
CA VAL A 75 -11.22 4.69 -2.79
C VAL A 75 -12.49 3.85 -2.66
N TYR A 76 -12.44 2.60 -3.13
CA TYR A 76 -13.48 1.60 -3.00
C TYR A 76 -12.85 0.23 -2.71
N ASP A 77 -13.66 -0.70 -2.21
CA ASP A 77 -13.24 -2.09 -1.94
C ASP A 77 -11.93 -2.14 -1.11
N PHE A 78 -11.95 -1.39 -0.02
CA PHE A 78 -10.79 -1.17 0.84
C PHE A 78 -11.09 -1.73 2.22
N VAL A 79 -10.69 -2.99 2.42
CA VAL A 79 -11.08 -3.78 3.58
C VAL A 79 -9.86 -4.36 4.29
N SER A 80 -9.94 -4.45 5.62
CA SER A 80 -8.94 -5.19 6.39
C SER A 80 -9.28 -6.67 6.36
N VAL A 81 -8.33 -7.51 5.93
CA VAL A 81 -8.49 -8.97 5.89
C VAL A 81 -7.94 -9.62 7.17
N VAL A 82 -7.24 -8.85 8.01
CA VAL A 82 -6.64 -9.28 9.29
C VAL A 82 -7.56 -10.15 10.16
N PRO A 83 -8.87 -9.86 10.33
CA PRO A 83 -9.76 -10.69 11.14
C PRO A 83 -10.08 -12.08 10.57
N TYR A 84 -9.59 -12.42 9.39
CA TYR A 84 -9.91 -13.65 8.66
C TYR A 84 -8.63 -14.48 8.42
N PRO A 85 -8.11 -15.20 9.42
CA PRO A 85 -6.82 -15.90 9.33
C PRO A 85 -6.71 -16.90 8.18
N SER A 86 -7.82 -17.50 7.75
CA SER A 86 -7.84 -18.42 6.60
C SER A 86 -7.54 -17.75 5.26
N SER A 87 -7.73 -16.44 5.17
CA SER A 87 -7.58 -15.64 3.96
C SER A 87 -6.48 -14.58 4.08
N PHE A 88 -5.99 -14.35 5.29
CA PHE A 88 -5.02 -13.31 5.58
C PHE A 88 -3.58 -13.79 5.37
N THR A 89 -2.83 -12.98 4.65
CA THR A 89 -1.38 -13.10 4.49
C THR A 89 -0.76 -11.76 4.82
N GLU A 90 0.46 -11.76 5.37
CA GLU A 90 1.19 -10.53 5.71
C GLU A 90 1.68 -9.76 4.46
N VAL A 91 1.62 -10.40 3.29
CA VAL A 91 2.05 -9.86 1.99
C VAL A 91 0.96 -8.99 1.36
N LEU A 92 1.37 -7.90 0.70
CA LEU A 92 0.47 -7.07 -0.10
C LEU A 92 0.00 -7.78 -1.39
N ALA A 93 -1.07 -7.27 -2.01
CA ALA A 93 -1.61 -7.83 -3.26
C ALA A 93 -0.65 -7.78 -4.46
N LEU A 94 0.31 -6.85 -4.45
CA LEU A 94 1.36 -6.67 -5.45
C LEU A 94 2.69 -6.47 -4.70
N PRO A 95 3.83 -6.80 -5.31
CA PRO A 95 5.14 -6.37 -4.80
C PRO A 95 5.16 -4.83 -4.65
N LEU A 96 5.87 -4.33 -3.65
CA LEU A 96 5.91 -2.89 -3.37
C LEU A 96 6.72 -2.16 -4.44
N LEU A 97 7.90 -2.69 -4.77
CA LEU A 97 8.93 -2.06 -5.59
C LEU A 97 9.11 -2.81 -6.92
N GLU A 98 9.54 -2.10 -7.97
CA GLU A 98 9.86 -2.69 -9.28
C GLU A 98 10.95 -3.78 -9.23
N PRO A 99 12.03 -3.67 -8.41
CA PRO A 99 13.02 -4.74 -8.30
C PRO A 99 12.47 -6.08 -7.80
N GLU A 100 11.33 -6.09 -7.12
CA GLU A 100 10.67 -7.32 -6.65
C GLU A 100 9.88 -8.04 -7.76
N GLU A 101 9.65 -7.38 -8.90
CA GLU A 101 8.96 -8.00 -10.03
C GLU A 101 9.74 -9.20 -10.58
N ARG A 102 9.00 -10.17 -11.12
CA ARG A 102 9.53 -11.42 -11.69
C ARG A 102 10.43 -12.20 -10.74
N ASN A 103 10.21 -12.01 -9.43
CA ASN A 103 11.01 -12.61 -8.36
C ASN A 103 12.52 -12.30 -8.50
N GLN A 104 12.88 -11.13 -9.05
CA GLN A 104 14.28 -10.75 -9.32
C GLN A 104 14.98 -10.08 -8.13
N GLY A 105 14.21 -9.67 -7.13
CA GLY A 105 14.71 -8.97 -5.95
C GLY A 105 13.73 -9.10 -4.80
N ILE A 106 14.15 -8.59 -3.66
CA ILE A 106 13.38 -8.55 -2.42
C ILE A 106 13.59 -7.16 -1.82
N ALA A 107 12.51 -6.54 -1.33
CA ALA A 107 12.64 -5.25 -0.65
C ALA A 107 13.51 -5.41 0.60
N ARG A 108 14.29 -4.38 0.93
CA ARG A 108 15.31 -4.50 1.98
C ARG A 108 14.68 -4.78 3.35
N GLY A 109 13.50 -4.26 3.64
CA GLY A 109 12.77 -4.59 4.87
C GLY A 109 12.39 -6.06 4.96
N LEU A 110 11.95 -6.65 3.83
CA LEU A 110 11.65 -8.08 3.73
C LEU A 110 12.91 -8.96 3.83
N ASP A 111 14.06 -8.49 3.32
CA ASP A 111 15.34 -9.21 3.40
C ASP A 111 16.06 -9.02 4.76
N SER A 112 15.61 -8.05 5.56
CA SER A 112 16.15 -7.79 6.89
C SER A 112 15.64 -8.77 7.94
N TYR A 113 16.20 -8.71 9.14
CA TYR A 113 15.70 -9.48 10.29
C TYR A 113 14.24 -9.18 10.66
N LEU A 114 13.68 -8.05 10.18
CA LEU A 114 12.27 -7.69 10.39
C LEU A 114 11.35 -8.56 9.54
N GLY A 115 11.79 -8.98 8.34
CA GLY A 115 11.02 -9.81 7.43
C GLY A 115 9.73 -9.18 6.91
N GLU A 116 9.58 -7.85 7.02
CA GLU A 116 8.35 -7.11 6.70
C GLU A 116 8.69 -5.78 6.02
N TYR A 117 7.78 -5.24 5.20
CA TYR A 117 7.95 -3.89 4.65
C TYR A 117 8.01 -2.84 5.77
N THR A 118 8.90 -1.87 5.61
CA THR A 118 9.21 -0.82 6.58
C THR A 118 9.04 0.57 5.97
N GLY A 119 9.14 1.61 6.79
CA GLY A 119 9.19 2.99 6.32
C GLY A 119 10.30 3.22 5.29
N TYR A 120 11.43 2.50 5.39
CA TYR A 120 12.51 2.53 4.42
C TYR A 120 12.03 2.09 3.02
N ASP A 121 11.33 0.95 2.91
CA ASP A 121 10.85 0.45 1.61
C ASP A 121 9.78 1.39 1.02
N PHE A 122 8.95 2.03 1.86
CA PHE A 122 8.02 3.05 1.41
C PHE A 122 8.70 4.35 0.97
N ILE A 123 9.87 4.69 1.53
CA ILE A 123 10.71 5.78 1.01
C ILE A 123 11.23 5.41 -0.38
N GLU A 124 11.71 4.18 -0.59
CA GLU A 124 12.14 3.70 -1.92
C GLU A 124 11.01 3.77 -2.95
N LEU A 125 9.80 3.33 -2.58
CA LEU A 125 8.59 3.48 -3.42
C LEU A 125 8.36 4.95 -3.80
N ALA A 126 8.45 5.85 -2.82
CA ALA A 126 8.22 7.27 -3.02
C ALA A 126 9.30 7.89 -3.95
N GLU A 127 10.56 7.52 -3.77
CA GLU A 127 11.67 7.93 -4.65
C GLU A 127 11.47 7.44 -6.07
N GLY A 128 11.07 6.19 -6.26
CA GLY A 128 10.75 5.60 -7.55
C GLY A 128 9.72 6.40 -8.35
N MET A 129 8.72 6.99 -7.67
CA MET A 129 7.72 7.87 -8.30
C MET A 129 8.12 9.36 -8.31
N GLY A 130 9.34 9.71 -7.87
CA GLY A 130 9.87 11.06 -7.89
C GLY A 130 9.40 11.97 -6.73
N ILE A 131 9.09 11.39 -5.57
CA ILE A 131 8.90 12.10 -4.30
C ILE A 131 10.23 12.06 -3.53
N LYS A 132 10.67 13.20 -2.99
CA LYS A 132 11.93 13.27 -2.23
C LYS A 132 11.83 12.50 -0.90
N PRO A 133 12.88 11.83 -0.41
CA PRO A 133 12.87 11.03 0.83
C PRO A 133 12.30 11.75 2.04
N ARG A 134 12.82 12.96 2.33
CA ARG A 134 12.35 13.78 3.46
C ARG A 134 10.86 14.14 3.39
N LEU A 135 10.30 14.19 2.19
CA LEU A 135 8.87 14.44 2.00
C LEU A 135 8.05 13.15 2.18
N ALA A 136 8.57 12.01 1.69
CA ALA A 136 7.98 10.69 1.92
C ALA A 136 7.91 10.37 3.42
N GLU A 137 8.99 10.59 4.16
CA GLU A 137 9.05 10.46 5.63
C GLU A 137 7.96 11.29 6.32
N LYS A 138 7.78 12.55 5.89
CA LYS A 138 6.69 13.41 6.39
C LYS A 138 5.30 12.87 6.06
N TYR A 139 5.11 12.29 4.88
CA TYR A 139 3.83 11.68 4.51
C TYR A 139 3.52 10.45 5.35
N ILE A 140 4.51 9.56 5.53
CA ILE A 140 4.38 8.39 6.39
C ILE A 140 4.05 8.83 7.82
N THR A 141 4.85 9.76 8.37
CA THR A 141 4.64 10.33 9.70
C THR A 141 3.25 10.96 9.85
N SER A 142 2.77 11.69 8.84
CA SER A 142 1.44 12.32 8.89
C SER A 142 0.28 11.33 9.06
N VAL A 143 0.47 10.08 8.64
CA VAL A 143 -0.48 8.98 8.85
C VAL A 143 -0.21 8.27 10.18
N THR A 144 1.04 7.91 10.48
CA THR A 144 1.38 7.13 11.68
C THR A 144 1.07 7.88 12.98
N VAL A 145 1.19 9.21 13.02
CA VAL A 145 0.80 10.03 14.19
C VAL A 145 -0.70 9.98 14.48
N GLN A 146 -1.53 9.61 13.50
CA GLN A 146 -2.98 9.49 13.68
C GLN A 146 -3.40 8.16 14.30
N ARG A 147 -2.44 7.30 14.69
CA ARG A 147 -2.69 5.97 15.28
C ARG A 147 -3.82 5.98 16.29
N ASP A 148 -3.77 6.85 17.30
CA ASP A 148 -4.75 6.81 18.39
C ASP A 148 -6.16 7.22 17.92
N ARG A 149 -6.25 8.11 16.93
CA ARG A 149 -7.51 8.47 16.27
C ARG A 149 -8.05 7.33 15.41
N ILE A 150 -7.18 6.61 14.71
CA ILE A 150 -7.57 5.43 13.92
C ILE A 150 -8.10 4.34 14.87
N LEU A 151 -7.39 4.07 15.96
CA LEU A 151 -7.79 3.07 16.95
C LEU A 151 -9.11 3.43 17.63
N SER A 152 -9.37 4.72 17.93
CA SER A 152 -10.65 5.13 18.52
C SER A 152 -11.84 4.95 17.58
N ILE A 153 -11.64 5.14 16.27
CA ILE A 153 -12.66 4.85 15.24
C ILE A 153 -12.98 3.35 15.22
N ILE A 154 -11.95 2.49 15.24
CA ILE A 154 -12.10 1.03 15.27
C ILE A 154 -12.85 0.60 16.52
N GLU A 155 -12.46 1.13 17.68
CA GLU A 155 -13.09 0.81 18.96
C GLU A 155 -14.56 1.21 18.99
N SER A 156 -14.90 2.37 18.41
CA SER A 156 -16.27 2.88 18.34
C SER A 156 -17.14 2.24 17.26
N SER A 157 -16.57 1.35 16.44
CA SER A 157 -17.29 0.70 15.34
C SER A 157 -18.23 -0.42 15.82
N TYR A 158 -19.09 -0.89 14.91
CA TYR A 158 -19.97 -2.05 15.13
C TYR A 158 -19.28 -3.41 14.86
N MET A 159 -17.95 -3.44 14.70
CA MET A 159 -17.21 -4.70 14.53
C MET A 159 -17.30 -5.56 15.79
N ARG A 160 -17.13 -6.89 15.62
CA ARG A 160 -16.99 -7.80 16.75
C ARG A 160 -15.74 -7.44 17.55
N ASN A 161 -15.79 -7.60 18.87
CA ASN A 161 -14.66 -7.26 19.76
C ASN A 161 -13.36 -7.98 19.37
N GLN A 162 -13.44 -9.23 18.92
CA GLN A 162 -12.27 -9.96 18.44
C GLN A 162 -11.64 -9.26 17.22
N HIS A 163 -12.44 -8.93 16.20
CA HIS A 163 -11.96 -8.25 14.99
C HIS A 163 -11.35 -6.88 15.32
N LYS A 164 -11.96 -6.12 16.25
CA LYS A 164 -11.39 -4.85 16.73
C LYS A 164 -10.00 -5.06 17.33
N SER A 165 -9.85 -6.10 18.16
CA SER A 165 -8.58 -6.44 18.81
C SER A 165 -7.52 -6.83 17.78
N ASP A 166 -7.85 -7.71 16.84
CA ASP A 166 -6.93 -8.20 15.80
C ASP A 166 -6.43 -7.06 14.92
N ILE A 167 -7.35 -6.23 14.39
CA ILE A 167 -7.00 -5.07 13.55
C ILE A 167 -6.17 -4.06 14.35
N SER A 168 -6.54 -3.80 15.61
CA SER A 168 -5.82 -2.84 16.44
C SER A 168 -4.40 -3.30 16.77
N ALA A 169 -4.21 -4.60 17.04
CA ALA A 169 -2.88 -5.19 17.26
C ALA A 169 -2.02 -5.07 16.00
N TYR A 170 -2.60 -5.42 14.84
CA TYR A 170 -1.94 -5.30 13.55
C TYR A 170 -1.50 -3.86 13.23
N ILE A 171 -2.41 -2.88 13.37
CA ILE A 171 -2.11 -1.46 13.12
C ILE A 171 -0.99 -0.96 14.03
N ARG A 172 -0.99 -1.33 15.32
CA ARG A 172 0.08 -0.93 16.25
C ARG A 172 1.44 -1.44 15.79
N ARG A 173 1.53 -2.71 15.38
CA ARG A 173 2.77 -3.30 14.82
C ARG A 173 3.20 -2.56 13.55
N ARG A 174 2.28 -2.34 12.62
CA ARG A 174 2.55 -1.66 11.34
C ARG A 174 3.00 -0.22 11.50
N VAL A 175 2.45 0.51 12.47
CA VAL A 175 2.91 1.87 12.80
C VAL A 175 4.37 1.87 13.23
N THR A 176 4.81 0.88 14.02
CA THR A 176 6.23 0.75 14.39
C THR A 176 7.11 0.52 13.17
N LEU A 177 6.76 -0.45 12.31
CA LEU A 177 7.52 -0.77 11.09
C LEU A 177 7.58 0.40 10.11
N LEU A 178 6.47 1.12 9.94
CA LEU A 178 6.40 2.29 9.07
C LEU A 178 7.22 3.48 9.59
N ASN A 179 7.55 3.52 10.88
CA ASN A 179 8.45 4.52 11.46
C ASN A 179 9.93 4.06 11.47
N THR A 180 10.26 2.91 10.86
CA THR A 180 11.64 2.46 10.64
C THR A 180 12.11 2.94 9.27
N PHE A 181 12.95 3.98 9.23
CA PHE A 181 13.45 4.60 7.99
C PHE A 181 14.88 4.22 7.62
N THR A 182 15.54 3.39 8.43
CA THR A 182 16.87 2.85 8.19
C THR A 182 16.87 1.37 8.52
N LEU A 183 17.68 0.61 7.79
CA LEU A 183 17.90 -0.81 7.99
C LEU A 183 19.40 -0.96 8.23
N ASP A 184 19.76 -1.23 9.49
CA ASP A 184 21.13 -1.50 9.91
C ASP A 184 21.58 -2.90 9.45
#